data_AF-A0A1V2YJF1-F1
#
_entry.id   AF-A0A1V2YJF1-F1
#
_cell.length_a   1.000
_cell.length_b   1.000
_cell.length_c   1.000
_cell.angle_alpha   90.00
_cell.angle_beta   90.00
_cell.angle_gamma   90.00
#
_symmetry.space_group_name_H-M   'P 1'
#
loop_
_entity.id
_entity.type
_entity.pdbx_description
1 polymer ?
#
loop_
_entity_poly.entity_id
_entity_poly.type
_entity_poly.pdbx_seq_one_letter_code
_entity_poly.pdbx_strand_id
1 'polypeptide(L)' 'MLAIQVKLEILEPGDDVLNATENTIAVKKPSGEVEIFQYYVDEDNNPRLEKCSYLVTYGKGNVDIVSSGNVAEV' A
#
# COMPACT_ATOMS: atom_id res chain seq x y z
N MET A 1 -7.32 4.06 26.99
CA MET A 1 -6.77 3.80 25.64
C MET A 1 -7.60 4.64 24.69
N LEU A 2 -7.00 5.59 23.97
CA LEU A 2 -7.73 6.37 22.96
C LEU A 2 -7.92 5.47 21.73
N ALA A 3 -9.15 5.37 21.21
CA ALA A 3 -9.39 4.73 19.94
C ALA A 3 -8.96 5.68 18.82
N ILE A 4 -7.95 5.28 18.05
CA ILE A 4 -7.47 6.04 16.90
C ILE A 4 -8.29 5.59 15.68
N GLN A 5 -8.87 6.54 14.95
CA GLN A 5 -9.48 6.29 13.65
C GLN A 5 -8.54 6.78 12.54
N VAL A 6 -8.15 5.89 11.64
CA VAL A 6 -7.27 6.20 10.52
C VAL A 6 -8.08 6.25 9.22
N LYS A 7 -7.86 7.29 8.41
CA LYS A 7 -8.42 7.42 7.06
C LYS A 7 -7.27 7.43 6.05
N LEU A 8 -7.31 6.52 5.08
CA LEU A 8 -6.33 6.41 4.00
C LEU A 8 -7.09 6.50 2.66
N GLU A 9 -6.71 7.44 1.81
CA GLU A 9 -7.34 7.70 0.50
C GLU A 9 -6.47 7.10 -0.62
N ILE A 10 -6.34 5.77 -0.61
CA ILE A 10 -5.41 5.01 -1.47
C ILE A 10 -6.09 4.25 -2.62
N LEU A 11 -7.41 4.31 -2.71
CA LEU A 11 -8.19 3.58 -3.71
C LEU A 11 -8.46 4.44 -4.93
N GLU A 12 -8.25 3.86 -6.12
CA GLU A 12 -8.69 4.45 -7.39
C GLU A 12 -10.07 3.89 -7.78
N PRO A 13 -10.83 4.56 -8.68
CA PRO A 13 -12.10 4.04 -9.17
C PRO A 13 -11.97 2.62 -9.76
N GLY A 14 -12.72 1.68 -9.19
CA GLY A 14 -12.70 0.27 -9.61
C GLY A 14 -11.77 -0.62 -8.80
N ASP A 15 -11.01 -0.06 -7.85
CA ASP A 15 -10.26 -0.84 -6.87
C ASP A 15 -11.19 -1.51 -5.85
N ASP A 16 -10.83 -2.72 -5.43
CA ASP A 16 -11.50 -3.46 -4.35
C ASP A 16 -10.52 -3.73 -3.20
N VAL A 17 -10.93 -3.44 -1.96
CA VAL A 17 -10.16 -3.85 -0.77
C VAL A 17 -10.42 -5.33 -0.49
N LEU A 18 -9.38 -6.16 -0.60
CA LEU A 18 -9.47 -7.59 -0.31
C LEU A 18 -9.29 -7.89 1.18
N ASN A 19 -8.38 -7.17 1.84
CA ASN A 19 -8.09 -7.35 3.26
C ASN A 19 -7.44 -6.09 3.85
N ALA A 20 -7.66 -5.85 5.14
CA ALA A 20 -7.00 -4.81 5.92
C ALA A 20 -6.61 -5.39 7.29
N THR A 21 -5.35 -5.19 7.66
CA THR A 21 -4.80 -5.59 8.97
C THR A 21 -4.29 -4.35 9.71
N GLU A 22 -3.60 -4.54 10.84
CA GLU A 22 -3.08 -3.43 11.64
C GLU A 22 -2.12 -2.49 10.87
N ASN A 23 -1.36 -3.02 9.90
CA ASN A 23 -0.32 -2.27 9.18
C ASN A 23 -0.31 -2.50 7.66
N THR A 24 -1.23 -3.31 7.12
CA THR A 24 -1.29 -3.59 5.67
C THR A 24 -2.70 -3.51 5.12
N ILE A 25 -2.80 -3.10 3.86
CA ILE A 25 -4.04 -3.08 3.07
C ILE A 25 -3.76 -3.71 1.71
N ALA A 26 -4.48 -4.78 1.39
CA ALA A 26 -4.43 -5.44 0.09
C ALA A 26 -5.55 -4.92 -0.81
N VAL A 27 -5.18 -4.31 -1.92
CA VAL A 27 -6.08 -3.69 -2.90
C VAL A 27 -5.97 -4.44 -4.22
N LYS A 28 -7.09 -4.95 -4.72
CA LYS A 28 -7.19 -5.53 -6.05
C LYS A 28 -7.49 -4.44 -7.06
N LYS A 29 -6.65 -4.32 -8.08
CA LYS A 29 -6.83 -3.41 -9.21
C LYS A 29 -7.83 -3.99 -10.22
N PRO A 30 -8.47 -3.16 -11.07
CA PRO A 30 -9.33 -3.64 -12.16
C PRO A 30 -8.66 -4.65 -13.10
N SER A 31 -7.32 -4.58 -13.24
CA SER A 31 -6.51 -5.54 -14.01
C SER A 31 -6.48 -6.95 -13.40
N GLY A 32 -6.88 -7.09 -12.14
CA GLY A 32 -6.77 -8.31 -11.34
C GLY A 32 -5.45 -8.43 -10.58
N GLU A 33 -4.52 -7.50 -10.76
CA GLU A 33 -3.31 -7.38 -9.94
C GLU A 33 -3.66 -6.95 -8.52
N VAL A 34 -2.80 -7.27 -7.56
CA VAL A 34 -3.00 -6.93 -6.14
C VAL A 34 -1.83 -6.10 -5.65
N GLU A 35 -2.11 -4.89 -5.18
CA GLU A 35 -1.13 -4.04 -4.52
C GLU A 35 -1.32 -4.12 -3.00
N ILE A 36 -0.23 -4.36 -2.28
CA ILE A 36 -0.20 -4.39 -0.82
C ILE A 36 0.49 -3.13 -0.33
N PHE A 37 -0.31 -2.22 0.22
CA PHE A 37 0.16 -1.01 0.89
C PHE A 37 0.52 -1.34 2.33
N GLN A 38 1.66 -0.82 2.79
CA GLN A 38 2.04 -0.82 4.19
C GLN A 38 1.86 0.58 4.75
N TYR A 39 1.42 0.69 6.00
CA TYR A 39 1.34 1.97 6.70
C TYR A 39 1.74 1.81 8.16
N TYR A 40 2.17 2.92 8.77
CA TYR A 40 2.50 3.01 10.18
C TYR A 40 1.98 4.32 10.75
N VAL A 41 1.99 4.44 12.08
CA VAL A 41 1.73 5.70 12.78
C VAL A 41 3.07 6.23 13.26
N ASP A 42 3.43 7.46 12.87
CA ASP A 42 4.69 8.08 13.26
C ASP A 42 4.67 8.57 14.73
N GLU A 43 5.80 9.09 15.19
CA GLU A 43 5.96 9.56 16.59
C GLU A 43 4.98 10.70 16.96
N ASP A 44 4.47 11.42 15.96
CA ASP A 44 3.50 12.50 16.11
C ASP A 44 2.04 12.01 16.02
N ASN A 45 1.81 10.70 16.05
CA ASN A 45 0.51 10.04 15.89
C ASN A 45 -0.15 10.25 14.51
N ASN A 46 0.63 10.50 13.47
CA ASN A 46 0.08 10.62 12.12
C ASN A 46 0.22 9.31 11.34
N PRO A 47 -0.83 8.87 10.64
CA PRO A 47 -0.70 7.75 9.72
C PRO A 47 0.16 8.14 8.51
N ARG A 48 1.10 7.26 8.15
CA ARG A 48 2.01 7.38 7.02
C ARG A 48 2.00 6.10 6.20
N LEU A 49 2.02 6.23 4.88
CA LEU A 49 2.31 5.11 4.00
C LEU A 49 3.81 4.83 3.99
N GLU A 50 4.18 3.56 3.96
CA GLU A 50 5.54 3.17 3.65
C GLU A 50 5.88 3.51 2.20
N LYS A 51 7.16 3.80 1.96
CA LYS A 51 7.65 4.11 0.60
C LYS A 51 7.57 2.91 -0.35
N CYS A 52 7.56 1.69 0.20
CA CYS A 52 7.52 0.46 -0.56
C CYS A 52 6.14 -0.18 -0.46
N SER A 53 5.54 -0.49 -1.61
CA SER A 53 4.40 -1.41 -1.73
C SER A 53 4.86 -2.72 -2.38
N TYR A 54 4.06 -3.78 -2.26
CA TYR A 54 4.25 -5.01 -3.03
C TYR A 54 3.19 -5.08 -4.12
N LEU A 55 3.61 -5.23 -5.37
CA LEU A 55 2.71 -5.50 -6.48
C LEU A 55 2.75 -6.99 -6.83
N VAL A 56 1.63 -7.67 -6.68
CA VAL A 56 1.44 -9.08 -7.03
C VAL A 56 0.72 -9.15 -8.38
N THR A 57 1.39 -9.75 -9.35
CA THR A 57 0.91 -9.86 -10.74
C THR A 57 0.88 -11.31 -11.20
N TYR A 58 0.32 -11.56 -12.39
CA TYR A 58 0.40 -12.87 -13.04
C TYR A 58 1.83 -13.14 -13.53
N GLY A 59 2.39 -14.29 -13.19
CA GLY A 59 3.78 -14.61 -13.55
C GLY A 59 4.15 -16.08 -13.39
N LYS A 60 5.45 -16.36 -13.49
CA LYS A 60 6.04 -17.72 -13.42
C LYS A 60 6.57 -18.10 -12.03
N GLY A 61 6.24 -17.33 -10.99
CA GLY A 61 6.74 -17.54 -9.61
C GLY A 61 8.10 -16.90 -9.32
N ASN A 62 8.46 -15.83 -10.04
CA ASN A 62 9.65 -15.04 -9.77
C ASN A 62 9.32 -13.85 -8.86
N VAL A 63 10.32 -13.33 -8.15
CA VAL A 63 10.22 -12.10 -7.36
C VAL A 63 11.26 -11.11 -7.90
N ASP A 64 10.78 -10.00 -8.45
CA ASP A 64 11.61 -8.92 -8.97
C ASP A 64 11.48 -7.69 -8.07
N ILE A 65 12.61 -7.09 -7.71
CA ILE A 65 12.64 -5.83 -6.96
C ILE A 65 12.80 -4.70 -7.96
N VAL A 66 11.71 -3.97 -8.21
CA VAL A 66 11.74 -2.75 -9.02
C VAL A 66 12.02 -1.57 -8.11
N SER A 67 13.24 -1.05 -8.16
CA SER A 67 13.55 0.26 -7.59
C SER A 67 13.35 1.29 -8.68
N SER A 68 12.25 2.04 -8.62
CA SER A 68 12.09 3.27 -9.40
C SER A 68 13.03 4.32 -8.81
N GLY A 69 14.28 4.31 -9.27
CA GLY A 69 15.22 5.39 -9.01
C GLY A 69 14.85 6.64 -9.82
N ASN A 70 14.83 7.79 -9.13
CA ASN A 70 14.72 9.20 -9.58
C ASN A 70 13.29 9.79 -9.57
N VAL A 71 13.02 11.02 -9.10
CA VAL A 71 13.86 12.21 -8.79
C VAL A 71 13.27 12.91 -7.56
N ALA A 72 14.11 13.34 -6.62
CA ALA A 72 13.71 14.38 -5.67
C ALA A 72 13.67 15.73 -6.43
N GLU A 73 12.48 16.31 -6.59
CA GLU A 73 12.36 17.75 -6.71
C GLU A 73 12.08 18.31 -5.31
N VAL A 74 13.13 18.77 -4.62
CA VAL A 74 13.18 20.04 -3.87
C VAL A 74 14.63 20.51 -3.82
#